data_AF-A0A439UX62-F1
#
_entry.id   AF-A0A439UX62-F1
#
_cell.length_a   1.000
_cell.length_b   1.000
_cell.length_c   1.000
_cell.angle_alpha   90.00
_cell.angle_beta   90.00
_cell.angle_gamma   90.00
#
_symmetry.space_group_name_H-M   'P 1'
#
loop_
_entity.id
_entity.type
_entity.pdbx_description
1 polymer ?
#
loop_
_entity_poly.entity_id
_entity_poly.type
_entity_poly.pdbx_seq_one_letter_code
_entity_poly.pdbx_strand_id
1 'polypeptide(L)'
;MANDDALRDRLNELANQDRGLRVQRLTAAQTKNELGLHVGRSSNPIYRLEVDSDGETFDAVAFTSILNGQVRPATRAEALGQAIATSGVELFEHNPFFLVFDYVGGRFMAVSAAKLFGAFAKEAARREIPYSDSATFSLTPSFVHKTVTMYGTVEGNDVWWCGDIAALSADDVRHSLKQIRNESKGADIQEIVRATTARIEAAPAVIAVASDSVVRPAFLPLGITGKESADIELDPRIWRMIVTAISSSPAVILVGPPGTGKTALLRQAVNHFAKRADESGSTMKEPLWATPDESWTTRDLVGGDTIVDGEIAFRPGWVLRSVEEDRWLILDEANRADMDRIFGGLLTWLSGGRVAIGAESSGSGAREVQLGWKAGSSGKSESDGGTILYAAGSDWRLLGTYNALDAQRVFRFGQALGRRFVRVPIPAVDAAAFEKILFENRKDLEAGQRQRVAGLYAAHFAGEATLLGPALFIAMCDYLQAAGGTIGTTAGAEQPGASHDPQEILAEAYIVHVGTWLAQLETSDFDDLRQRSLDNGSLSEKDWVWIHSMLGSLA
;
A
#
# COMPACT_ATOMS: atom_id res chain seq x y z
N MET A 1 -24.35 -0.65 -5.24
CA MET A 1 -24.58 -0.67 -3.79
C MET A 1 -24.77 -2.12 -3.39
N ALA A 2 -23.90 -2.68 -2.56
CA ALA A 2 -24.20 -3.97 -1.96
C ALA A 2 -25.13 -3.68 -0.77
N ASN A 3 -26.38 -4.12 -0.89
CA ASN A 3 -27.35 -3.95 0.17
C ASN A 3 -26.85 -4.69 1.42
N ASP A 4 -26.97 -4.02 2.56
CA ASP A 4 -26.81 -4.58 3.90
C ASP A 4 -27.91 -5.59 4.27
N ASP A 5 -28.65 -6.13 3.28
CA ASP A 5 -29.82 -6.97 3.46
C ASP A 5 -29.50 -8.17 4.36
N ALA A 6 -28.37 -8.86 4.16
CA ALA A 6 -27.99 -10.00 4.99
C ALA A 6 -27.79 -9.64 6.48
N LEU A 7 -27.12 -8.51 6.76
CA LEU A 7 -26.92 -8.02 8.12
C LEU A 7 -28.24 -7.55 8.74
N ARG A 8 -29.02 -6.78 7.98
CA ARG A 8 -30.32 -6.26 8.40
C ARG A 8 -31.28 -7.39 8.72
N ASP A 9 -31.40 -8.36 7.83
CA ASP A 9 -32.36 -9.44 7.92
C ASP A 9 -32.01 -10.33 9.12
N ARG A 10 -30.72 -10.58 9.38
CA ARG A 10 -30.27 -11.30 10.58
C ARG A 10 -30.55 -10.52 11.87
N LEU A 11 -30.25 -9.22 11.93
CA LEU A 11 -30.53 -8.41 13.12
C LEU A 11 -32.04 -8.32 13.40
N ASN A 12 -32.86 -8.20 12.36
CA ASN A 12 -34.32 -8.22 12.49
C ASN A 12 -34.85 -9.58 12.93
N GLU A 13 -34.27 -10.68 12.44
CA GLU A 13 -34.60 -12.04 12.88
C GLU A 13 -34.35 -12.19 14.39
N LEU A 14 -33.18 -11.76 14.87
CA LEU A 14 -32.83 -11.81 16.29
C LEU A 14 -33.75 -10.94 17.15
N ALA A 15 -34.09 -9.74 16.69
CA ALA A 15 -35.05 -8.85 17.38
C ALA A 15 -36.46 -9.45 17.46
N ASN A 16 -36.88 -10.23 16.45
CA ASN A 16 -38.18 -10.91 16.47
C ASN A 16 -38.20 -12.13 17.41
N GLN A 17 -37.06 -12.79 17.59
CA GLN A 17 -36.90 -13.93 18.49
C GLN A 17 -36.76 -13.50 19.96
N ASP A 18 -36.40 -12.24 20.20
CA ASP A 18 -36.09 -11.74 21.54
C ASP A 18 -36.81 -10.42 21.86
N ARG A 19 -37.74 -10.47 22.82
CA ARG A 19 -38.52 -9.29 23.22
C ARG A 19 -37.69 -8.19 23.87
N GLY A 20 -36.48 -8.48 24.34
CA GLY A 20 -35.56 -7.52 24.96
C GLY A 20 -34.55 -6.90 23.99
N LEU A 21 -34.68 -7.12 22.67
CA LEU A 21 -33.82 -6.51 21.66
C LEU A 21 -34.69 -5.86 20.57
N ARG A 22 -34.48 -4.56 20.32
CA ARG A 22 -35.11 -3.85 19.19
C ARG A 22 -34.03 -3.27 18.29
N VAL A 23 -34.23 -3.38 16.98
CA VAL A 23 -33.28 -2.90 15.98
C VAL A 23 -34.01 -1.93 15.06
N GLN A 24 -33.45 -0.73 14.91
CA GLN A 24 -33.96 0.32 14.01
C GLN A 24 -32.83 0.78 13.09
N ARG A 25 -33.10 0.80 11.78
CA ARG A 25 -32.20 1.40 10.79
C ARG A 25 -32.51 2.90 10.67
N LEU A 26 -31.49 3.74 10.81
CA LEU A 26 -31.57 5.19 10.72
C LEU A 26 -30.81 5.69 9.48
N THR A 27 -31.42 6.66 8.79
CA THR A 27 -30.72 7.52 7.81
C THR A 27 -29.99 8.65 8.54
N ALA A 28 -28.98 9.28 7.91
CA ALA A 28 -28.26 10.41 8.52
C ALA A 28 -29.19 11.56 8.96
N ALA A 29 -30.28 11.80 8.23
CA ALA A 29 -31.31 12.78 8.61
C ALA A 29 -32.11 12.34 9.85
N GLN A 30 -32.46 11.06 9.95
CA GLN A 30 -33.14 10.50 11.12
C GLN A 30 -32.21 10.44 12.34
N THR A 31 -30.93 10.10 12.18
CA THR A 31 -29.96 10.13 13.28
C THR A 31 -29.86 11.53 13.88
N LYS A 32 -29.87 12.58 13.05
CA LYS A 32 -29.90 13.96 13.53
C LYS A 32 -31.22 14.33 14.22
N ASN A 33 -32.35 13.97 13.63
CA ASN A 33 -33.66 14.39 14.14
C ASN A 33 -34.13 13.59 15.36
N GLU A 34 -33.81 12.30 15.44
CA GLU A 34 -34.27 11.38 16.49
C GLU A 34 -33.27 11.27 17.65
N LEU A 35 -31.97 11.45 17.39
CA LEU A 35 -30.90 11.30 18.40
C LEU A 35 -30.09 12.59 18.63
N GLY A 36 -30.37 13.67 17.90
CA GLY A 36 -29.57 14.91 17.98
C GLY A 36 -28.15 14.78 17.41
N LEU A 37 -27.80 13.65 16.78
CA LEU A 37 -26.43 13.36 16.37
C LEU A 37 -26.14 13.83 14.94
N HIS A 38 -25.11 14.64 14.79
CA HIS A 38 -24.68 15.14 13.48
C HIS A 38 -23.75 14.14 12.78
N VAL A 39 -24.25 13.47 11.75
CA VAL A 39 -23.48 12.52 10.93
C VAL A 39 -23.42 13.01 9.48
N GLY A 40 -22.22 13.00 8.87
CA GLY A 40 -22.04 13.33 7.46
C GLY A 40 -22.86 12.45 6.49
N ARG A 41 -23.14 12.95 5.28
CA ARG A 41 -23.89 12.21 4.25
C ARG A 41 -23.14 10.92 3.90
N SER A 42 -23.75 9.75 4.16
CA SER A 42 -23.15 8.46 3.85
C SER A 42 -24.20 7.44 3.40
N SER A 43 -23.80 6.53 2.52
CA SER A 43 -24.66 5.51 1.91
C SER A 43 -24.90 4.27 2.78
N ASN A 44 -24.08 4.01 3.81
CA ASN A 44 -24.30 2.87 4.71
C ASN A 44 -25.33 3.21 5.82
N PRO A 45 -26.08 2.24 6.34
CA PRO A 45 -27.01 2.45 7.45
C PRO A 45 -26.31 2.81 8.75
N ILE A 46 -27.00 3.57 9.61
CA ILE A 46 -26.74 3.57 11.05
C ILE A 46 -27.79 2.68 11.68
N TYR A 47 -27.41 1.84 12.64
CA TYR A 47 -28.37 1.06 13.40
C TYR A 47 -28.46 1.59 14.83
N ARG A 48 -29.67 1.70 15.34
CA ARG A 48 -29.95 1.89 16.75
C ARG A 48 -30.45 0.56 17.30
N LEU A 49 -29.76 0.04 18.30
CA LEU A 49 -30.13 -1.19 18.98
C LEU A 49 -30.56 -0.83 20.40
N GLU A 50 -31.83 -1.03 20.74
CA GLU A 50 -32.34 -0.87 22.10
C GLU A 50 -32.33 -2.24 22.79
N VAL A 51 -31.76 -2.29 23.99
CA VAL A 51 -31.63 -3.52 24.77
C VAL A 51 -32.28 -3.34 26.12
N ASP A 52 -33.19 -4.25 26.45
CA ASP A 52 -33.72 -4.44 27.79
C ASP A 52 -32.90 -5.53 28.46
N SER A 53 -32.09 -5.16 29.45
CA SER A 53 -31.39 -6.18 30.25
C SER A 53 -31.22 -5.78 31.70
N ASP A 54 -31.46 -6.76 32.58
CA ASP A 54 -31.25 -6.66 34.03
C ASP A 54 -32.04 -5.50 34.67
N GLY A 55 -33.21 -5.16 34.10
CA GLY A 55 -34.10 -4.10 34.60
C GLY A 55 -33.76 -2.69 34.11
N GLU A 56 -32.76 -2.54 33.24
CA GLU A 56 -32.40 -1.26 32.60
C GLU A 56 -32.53 -1.36 31.07
N THR A 57 -33.18 -0.36 30.49
CA THR A 57 -33.24 -0.16 29.03
C THR A 57 -32.16 0.85 28.63
N PHE A 58 -31.35 0.51 27.64
CA PHE A 58 -30.37 1.42 27.05
C PHE A 58 -30.29 1.24 25.54
N ASP A 59 -29.79 2.25 24.84
CA ASP A 59 -29.55 2.18 23.40
C ASP A 59 -28.06 2.18 23.05
N ALA A 60 -27.76 1.55 21.92
CA ALA A 60 -26.43 1.50 21.33
C ALA A 60 -26.50 1.84 19.85
N VAL A 61 -25.68 2.80 19.42
CA VAL A 61 -25.67 3.31 18.05
C VAL A 61 -24.50 2.72 17.27
N ALA A 62 -24.81 1.93 16.26
CA ALA A 62 -23.86 1.23 15.42
C ALA A 62 -23.53 2.03 14.15
N PHE A 63 -22.27 2.38 13.99
CA PHE A 63 -21.72 2.96 12.76
C PHE A 63 -21.25 1.81 11.86
N THR A 64 -21.99 1.54 10.79
CA THR A 64 -21.72 0.36 9.97
C THR A 64 -20.67 0.58 8.89
N SER A 65 -19.75 -0.37 8.83
CA SER A 65 -18.68 -0.49 7.84
C SER A 65 -18.85 -1.82 7.11
N ILE A 66 -19.22 -1.77 5.83
CA ILE A 66 -19.47 -2.99 5.04
C ILE A 66 -18.29 -3.22 4.10
N LEU A 67 -17.60 -4.35 4.27
CA LEU A 67 -16.43 -4.76 3.51
C LEU A 67 -16.87 -5.69 2.38
N ASN A 68 -17.15 -5.09 1.22
CA ASN A 68 -17.80 -5.78 0.10
C ASN A 68 -16.84 -5.92 -1.10
N GLY A 69 -15.53 -5.90 -0.85
CA GLY A 69 -14.50 -5.79 -1.89
C GLY A 69 -14.52 -4.47 -2.70
N GLN A 70 -15.49 -3.58 -2.46
CA GLN A 70 -15.74 -2.36 -3.26
C GLN A 70 -15.99 -1.08 -2.41
N VAL A 71 -16.17 -1.16 -1.09
CA VAL A 71 -16.47 -0.01 -0.22
C VAL A 71 -15.54 0.02 1.00
N ARG A 72 -15.13 1.24 1.39
CA ARG A 72 -14.04 1.57 2.33
C ARG A 72 -14.46 1.47 3.81
N PRO A 73 -13.63 0.93 4.71
CA PRO A 73 -13.79 1.10 6.16
C PRO A 73 -13.37 2.48 6.70
N ALA A 74 -12.49 3.20 6.02
CA ALA A 74 -11.95 4.50 6.47
C ALA A 74 -13.00 5.63 6.55
N THR A 75 -14.04 5.61 5.70
CA THR A 75 -15.06 6.69 5.65
C THR A 75 -15.94 6.72 6.89
N ARG A 76 -15.97 5.62 7.65
CA ARG A 76 -16.82 5.48 8.84
C ARG A 76 -16.08 5.81 10.12
N ALA A 77 -14.79 5.47 10.18
CA ALA A 77 -13.86 6.02 11.17
C ALA A 77 -13.94 7.55 11.20
N GLU A 78 -13.85 8.17 10.02
CA GLU A 78 -13.99 9.62 9.86
C GLU A 78 -15.37 10.14 10.31
N ALA A 79 -16.46 9.51 9.86
CA ALA A 79 -17.81 9.96 10.20
C ALA A 79 -18.11 9.86 11.71
N LEU A 80 -17.61 8.82 12.39
CA LEU A 80 -17.74 8.70 13.84
C LEU A 80 -16.84 9.71 14.55
N GLY A 81 -15.61 9.93 14.07
CA GLY A 81 -14.72 10.98 14.61
C GLY A 81 -15.34 12.37 14.53
N GLN A 82 -15.96 12.71 13.40
CA GLN A 82 -16.70 13.96 13.21
C GLN A 82 -17.92 14.05 14.13
N ALA A 83 -18.66 12.95 14.30
CA ALA A 83 -19.78 12.90 15.24
C ALA A 83 -19.32 13.09 16.70
N ILE A 84 -18.18 12.49 17.09
CA ILE A 84 -17.57 12.70 18.42
C ILE A 84 -17.17 14.16 18.61
N ALA A 85 -16.55 14.79 17.61
CA ALA A 85 -16.15 16.19 17.72
C ALA A 85 -17.33 17.17 17.72
N THR A 86 -18.43 16.83 17.05
CA THR A 86 -19.61 17.72 16.93
C THR A 86 -20.60 17.54 18.07
N SER A 87 -20.91 16.30 18.42
CA SER A 87 -21.88 15.94 19.48
C SER A 87 -21.23 15.74 20.85
N GLY A 88 -19.90 15.68 20.91
CA GLY A 88 -19.15 15.63 22.17
C GLY A 88 -19.52 14.44 23.05
N VAL A 89 -19.68 14.72 24.35
CA VAL A 89 -19.98 13.70 25.37
C VAL A 89 -21.38 13.10 25.20
N GLU A 90 -22.33 13.86 24.66
CA GLU A 90 -23.73 13.44 24.47
C GLU A 90 -23.82 12.21 23.56
N LEU A 91 -22.93 12.09 22.57
CA LEU A 91 -22.88 10.90 21.70
C LEU A 91 -22.63 9.60 22.49
N PHE A 92 -21.86 9.66 23.57
CA PHE A 92 -21.50 8.48 24.36
C PHE A 92 -22.62 8.02 25.31
N GLU A 93 -23.67 8.83 25.51
CA GLU A 93 -24.89 8.38 26.20
C GLU A 93 -25.60 7.27 25.41
N HIS A 94 -25.45 7.29 24.08
CA HIS A 94 -26.01 6.31 23.14
C HIS A 94 -25.03 5.16 22.79
N ASN A 95 -23.99 4.94 23.60
CA ASN A 95 -23.06 3.80 23.50
C ASN A 95 -22.58 3.52 22.07
N PRO A 96 -21.89 4.47 21.43
CA PRO A 96 -21.50 4.40 20.02
C PRO A 96 -20.47 3.30 19.79
N PHE A 97 -20.62 2.56 18.71
CA PHE A 97 -19.68 1.50 18.35
C PHE A 97 -19.57 1.31 16.84
N PHE A 98 -18.46 0.72 16.41
CA PHE A 98 -18.27 0.30 15.03
C PHE A 98 -18.81 -1.10 14.81
N LEU A 99 -19.57 -1.25 13.74
CA LEU A 99 -20.07 -2.54 13.27
C LEU A 99 -19.49 -2.85 11.90
N VAL A 100 -18.57 -3.79 11.83
CA VAL A 100 -17.86 -4.19 10.62
C VAL A 100 -18.42 -5.52 10.10
N PHE A 101 -18.93 -5.51 8.87
CA PHE A 101 -19.48 -6.69 8.22
C PHE A 101 -18.74 -6.98 6.92
N ASP A 102 -18.10 -8.15 6.81
CA ASP A 102 -17.54 -8.66 5.56
C ASP A 102 -18.59 -9.48 4.83
N TYR A 103 -19.09 -8.89 3.75
CA TYR A 103 -20.17 -9.46 2.95
C TYR A 103 -19.74 -10.70 2.17
N VAL A 104 -18.48 -10.76 1.75
CA VAL A 104 -17.98 -11.89 0.95
C VAL A 104 -17.77 -13.10 1.86
N GLY A 105 -17.23 -12.88 3.06
CA GLY A 105 -16.99 -13.92 4.04
C GLY A 105 -18.17 -14.25 4.96
N GLY A 106 -19.25 -13.45 4.94
CA GLY A 106 -20.34 -13.56 5.92
C GLY A 106 -19.90 -13.23 7.36
N ARG A 107 -18.83 -12.44 7.50
CA ARG A 107 -18.06 -12.30 8.74
C ARG A 107 -18.42 -11.03 9.50
N PHE A 108 -18.59 -11.15 10.82
CA PHE A 108 -19.12 -10.08 11.67
C PHE A 108 -18.15 -9.69 12.78
N MET A 109 -17.81 -8.40 12.88
CA MET A 109 -16.97 -7.85 13.94
C MET A 109 -17.53 -6.52 14.47
N ALA A 110 -17.38 -6.23 15.75
CA ALA A 110 -17.74 -4.93 16.31
C ALA A 110 -16.77 -4.47 17.40
N VAL A 111 -16.64 -3.16 17.59
CA VAL A 111 -15.76 -2.57 18.60
C VAL A 111 -16.35 -1.29 19.16
N SER A 112 -16.27 -1.10 20.48
CA SER A 112 -16.70 0.12 21.14
C SER A 112 -15.93 1.34 20.66
N ALA A 113 -16.62 2.46 20.42
CA ALA A 113 -15.95 3.72 20.12
C ALA A 113 -15.12 4.20 21.31
N ALA A 114 -15.57 3.93 22.55
CA ALA A 114 -14.85 4.33 23.76
C ALA A 114 -13.48 3.64 23.87
N LYS A 115 -13.41 2.36 23.50
CA LYS A 115 -12.14 1.61 23.43
C LYS A 115 -11.25 2.11 22.30
N LEU A 116 -11.81 2.24 21.10
CA LEU A 116 -11.06 2.59 19.91
C LEU A 116 -10.51 4.03 19.96
N PHE A 117 -11.37 5.01 20.25
CA PHE A 117 -10.94 6.40 20.37
C PHE A 117 -10.19 6.66 21.69
N GLY A 118 -10.41 5.86 22.74
CA GLY A 118 -9.59 5.88 23.94
C GLY A 118 -8.15 5.40 23.69
N ALA A 119 -7.97 4.36 22.87
CA ALA A 119 -6.65 3.93 22.42
C ALA A 119 -5.96 5.02 21.57
N PHE A 120 -6.70 5.64 20.65
CA PHE A 120 -6.22 6.79 19.89
C PHE A 120 -5.79 7.96 20.80
N ALA A 121 -6.62 8.36 21.77
CA ALA A 121 -6.30 9.47 22.68
C ALA A 121 -5.02 9.20 23.49
N LYS A 122 -4.82 7.97 23.95
CA LYS A 122 -3.57 7.54 24.62
C LYS A 122 -2.35 7.63 23.71
N GLU A 123 -2.48 7.23 22.45
CA GLU A 123 -1.39 7.31 21.47
C GLU A 123 -1.08 8.76 21.08
N ALA A 124 -2.11 9.59 20.89
CA ALA A 124 -1.98 11.02 20.59
C ALA A 124 -1.30 11.80 21.72
N ALA A 125 -1.48 11.37 22.97
CA ALA A 125 -0.79 11.94 24.14
C ALA A 125 0.70 11.54 24.22
N ARG A 126 1.10 10.42 23.59
CA ARG A 126 2.46 9.87 23.65
C ARG A 126 3.35 10.33 22.50
N ARG A 127 2.77 10.50 21.32
CA ARG A 127 3.51 10.82 20.09
C ARG A 127 2.65 11.65 19.14
N GLU A 128 3.31 12.43 18.30
CA GLU A 128 2.65 13.09 17.18
C GLU A 128 2.22 12.04 16.16
N ILE A 129 0.91 11.97 15.88
CA ILE A 129 0.35 11.04 14.90
C ILE A 129 0.37 11.75 13.54
N PRO A 130 1.07 11.23 12.52
CA PRO A 130 1.10 11.86 11.20
C PRO A 130 -0.31 11.89 10.58
N TYR A 131 -0.63 12.92 9.81
CA TYR A 131 -1.87 12.98 9.04
C TYR A 131 -1.78 12.07 7.82
N SER A 132 -2.89 11.43 7.45
CA SER A 132 -3.00 10.78 6.13
C SER A 132 -3.58 11.78 5.13
N ASP A 133 -3.16 11.68 3.86
CA ASP A 133 -3.63 12.55 2.77
C ASP A 133 -5.12 12.35 2.39
N SER A 134 -5.83 11.41 3.03
CA SER A 134 -7.16 10.96 2.58
C SER A 134 -8.26 10.90 3.65
N ALA A 135 -7.89 10.89 4.94
CA ALA A 135 -8.80 10.92 6.09
C ALA A 135 -8.06 11.21 7.41
N THR A 136 -8.75 11.82 8.36
CA THR A 136 -8.25 12.07 9.72
C THR A 136 -8.19 10.78 10.53
N PHE A 137 -9.20 9.93 10.36
CA PHE A 137 -9.31 8.61 10.98
C PHE A 137 -9.45 7.53 9.91
N SER A 138 -8.55 6.54 9.95
CA SER A 138 -8.61 5.34 9.12
C SER A 138 -8.64 4.12 10.04
N LEU A 139 -9.53 3.18 9.72
CA LEU A 139 -9.75 1.96 10.48
C LEU A 139 -9.42 0.76 9.60
N THR A 140 -8.53 -0.10 10.10
CA THR A 140 -8.11 -1.34 9.44
C THR A 140 -8.57 -2.54 10.29
N PRO A 141 -9.64 -3.23 9.88
CA PRO A 141 -10.12 -4.43 10.55
C PRO A 141 -9.37 -5.67 10.05
N SER A 142 -8.96 -6.57 10.95
CA SER A 142 -8.44 -7.90 10.61
C SER A 142 -9.29 -8.99 11.25
N PHE A 143 -10.07 -9.69 10.42
CA PHE A 143 -10.87 -10.83 10.88
C PHE A 143 -10.05 -12.08 11.20
N VAL A 144 -8.85 -12.19 10.60
CA VAL A 144 -7.93 -13.31 10.86
C VAL A 144 -7.31 -13.16 12.25
N HIS A 145 -6.86 -11.95 12.59
CA HIS A 145 -6.22 -11.66 13.87
C HIS A 145 -7.19 -11.17 14.94
N LYS A 146 -8.46 -10.95 14.59
CA LYS A 146 -9.52 -10.40 15.47
C LYS A 146 -9.11 -9.05 16.07
N THR A 147 -8.59 -8.17 15.22
CA THR A 147 -8.09 -6.85 15.62
C THR A 147 -8.73 -5.74 14.84
N VAL A 148 -8.83 -4.57 15.47
CA VAL A 148 -9.19 -3.31 14.81
C VAL A 148 -8.14 -2.28 15.13
N THR A 149 -7.47 -1.76 14.10
CA THR A 149 -6.40 -0.76 14.26
C THR A 149 -6.86 0.61 13.77
N MET A 150 -6.74 1.62 14.63
CA MET A 150 -6.93 3.04 14.33
C MET A 150 -5.89 3.84 15.13
N TYR A 151 -4.66 3.90 14.63
CA TYR A 151 -3.46 4.47 15.28
C TYR A 151 -3.00 3.78 16.59
N GLY A 152 -3.91 3.08 17.28
CA GLY A 152 -3.66 2.01 18.23
C GLY A 152 -4.45 0.76 17.83
N THR A 153 -4.01 -0.42 18.29
CA THR A 153 -4.66 -1.70 17.99
C THR A 153 -5.53 -2.13 19.18
N VAL A 154 -6.80 -2.40 18.91
CA VAL A 154 -7.73 -3.05 19.84
C VAL A 154 -7.82 -4.53 19.46
N GLU A 155 -7.64 -5.43 20.43
CA GLU A 155 -7.56 -6.88 20.20
C GLU A 155 -8.16 -7.68 21.37
N GLY A 156 -8.31 -8.99 21.17
CA GLY A 156 -8.74 -9.91 22.21
C GLY A 156 -10.19 -9.69 22.65
N ASN A 157 -10.42 -9.59 23.96
CA ASN A 157 -11.78 -9.47 24.53
C ASN A 157 -12.45 -8.13 24.23
N ASP A 158 -11.70 -7.13 23.75
CA ASP A 158 -12.23 -5.79 23.44
C ASP A 158 -12.80 -5.70 22.01
N VAL A 159 -12.74 -6.79 21.23
CA VAL A 159 -13.31 -6.90 19.88
C VAL A 159 -14.39 -7.98 19.87
N TRP A 160 -15.64 -7.58 19.62
CA TRP A 160 -16.76 -8.52 19.49
C TRP A 160 -16.68 -9.22 18.14
N TRP A 161 -16.66 -10.56 18.15
CA TRP A 161 -16.54 -11.40 16.97
C TRP A 161 -17.31 -12.71 17.16
N CYS A 162 -18.12 -13.12 16.18
CA CYS A 162 -18.85 -14.40 16.21
C CYS A 162 -18.46 -15.35 15.05
N GLY A 163 -17.44 -15.01 14.27
CA GLY A 163 -17.11 -15.77 13.07
C GLY A 163 -18.06 -15.41 11.94
N ASP A 164 -19.01 -16.31 11.69
CA ASP A 164 -20.07 -16.13 10.70
C ASP A 164 -21.29 -15.45 11.37
N ILE A 165 -21.88 -14.48 10.68
CA ILE A 165 -23.09 -13.79 11.13
C ILE A 165 -24.28 -14.76 11.36
N ALA A 166 -24.30 -15.90 10.66
CA ALA A 166 -25.29 -16.96 10.88
C ALA A 166 -25.20 -17.59 12.28
N ALA A 167 -24.03 -17.56 12.92
CA ALA A 167 -23.82 -18.07 14.28
C ALA A 167 -24.22 -17.06 15.38
N LEU A 168 -24.52 -15.81 15.02
CA LEU A 168 -24.86 -14.76 15.97
C LEU A 168 -26.20 -15.05 16.68
N SER A 169 -26.21 -15.08 18.01
CA SER A 169 -27.43 -15.24 18.82
C SER A 169 -27.86 -13.93 19.50
N ALA A 170 -29.12 -13.84 19.93
CA ALA A 170 -29.64 -12.68 20.66
C ALA A 170 -28.94 -12.49 22.03
N ASP A 171 -28.55 -13.59 22.68
CA ASP A 171 -27.79 -13.56 23.93
C ASP A 171 -26.39 -12.96 23.73
N ASP A 172 -25.71 -13.33 22.64
CA ASP A 172 -24.39 -12.76 22.29
C ASP A 172 -24.50 -11.25 22.03
N VAL A 173 -25.53 -10.83 21.28
CA VAL A 173 -25.78 -9.40 21.00
C VAL A 173 -26.00 -8.65 22.31
N ARG A 174 -26.82 -9.15 23.23
CA ARG A 174 -27.04 -8.52 24.54
C ARG A 174 -25.77 -8.46 25.37
N HIS A 175 -25.03 -9.56 25.44
CA HIS A 175 -23.79 -9.63 26.21
C HIS A 175 -22.76 -8.60 25.70
N SER A 176 -22.58 -8.52 24.38
CA SER A 176 -21.66 -7.57 23.77
C SER A 176 -22.12 -6.12 23.89
N LEU A 177 -23.42 -5.83 23.78
CA LEU A 177 -23.93 -4.47 23.98
C LEU A 177 -23.81 -4.02 25.45
N LYS A 178 -23.98 -4.93 26.43
CA LYS A 178 -23.66 -4.65 27.84
C LYS A 178 -22.18 -4.32 28.02
N GLN A 179 -21.30 -5.08 27.36
CA GLN A 179 -19.87 -4.82 27.41
C GLN A 179 -19.54 -3.43 26.83
N ILE A 180 -20.05 -3.10 25.64
CA ILE A 180 -19.87 -1.77 25.01
C ILE A 180 -20.36 -0.64 25.94
N ARG A 181 -21.49 -0.84 26.63
CA ARG A 181 -21.99 0.11 27.62
C ARG A 181 -21.06 0.27 28.81
N ASN A 182 -20.55 -0.83 29.36
CA ASN A 182 -19.60 -0.80 30.48
C ASN A 182 -18.29 -0.11 30.08
N GLU A 183 -17.82 -0.33 28.85
CA GLU A 183 -16.65 0.33 28.30
C GLU A 183 -16.86 1.83 28.12
N SER A 184 -18.04 2.27 27.65
CA SER A 184 -18.39 3.68 27.58
C SER A 184 -18.46 4.33 28.96
N LYS A 185 -19.03 3.66 29.97
CA LYS A 185 -19.08 4.15 31.36
C LYS A 185 -17.71 4.23 32.04
N GLY A 186 -16.78 3.33 31.69
CA GLY A 186 -15.45 3.24 32.29
C GLY A 186 -14.38 4.07 31.59
N ALA A 187 -14.70 4.72 30.46
CA ALA A 187 -13.75 5.48 29.67
C ALA A 187 -13.70 6.97 30.07
N ASP A 188 -12.54 7.59 29.84
CA ASP A 188 -12.38 9.04 29.96
C ASP A 188 -12.94 9.73 28.70
N ILE A 189 -14.25 9.93 28.67
CA ILE A 189 -14.95 10.50 27.51
C ILE A 189 -14.50 11.94 27.22
N GLN A 190 -14.15 12.70 28.27
CA GLN A 190 -13.69 14.08 28.11
C GLN A 190 -12.37 14.12 27.34
N GLU A 191 -11.41 13.26 27.71
CA GLU A 191 -10.14 13.18 27.00
C GLU A 191 -10.30 12.63 25.58
N ILE A 192 -11.20 11.67 25.38
CA ILE A 192 -11.53 11.15 24.04
C ILE A 192 -12.06 12.26 23.13
N VAL A 193 -13.05 13.03 23.59
CA VAL A 193 -13.63 14.14 22.84
C VAL A 193 -12.56 15.19 22.56
N ARG A 194 -11.78 15.59 23.58
CA ARG A 194 -10.71 16.58 23.44
C ARG A 194 -9.66 16.15 22.40
N ALA A 195 -9.14 14.93 22.49
CA ALA A 195 -8.13 14.42 21.57
C ALA A 195 -8.69 14.29 20.14
N THR A 196 -9.94 13.86 20.00
CA THR A 196 -10.61 13.72 18.70
C THR A 196 -10.86 15.08 18.05
N THR A 197 -11.38 16.05 18.80
CA THR A 197 -11.59 17.42 18.33
C THR A 197 -10.27 18.08 17.96
N ALA A 198 -9.26 18.03 18.83
CA ALA A 198 -7.93 18.58 18.54
C ALA A 198 -7.32 17.98 17.28
N ARG A 199 -7.54 16.68 17.02
CA ARG A 199 -7.06 16.00 15.82
C ARG A 199 -7.77 16.44 14.55
N ILE A 200 -9.08 16.70 14.62
CA ILE A 200 -9.85 17.24 13.49
C ILE A 200 -9.48 18.71 13.23
N GLU A 201 -9.27 19.50 14.28
CA GLU A 201 -8.88 20.91 14.19
C GLU A 201 -7.44 21.12 13.73
N ALA A 202 -6.51 20.28 14.19
CA ALA A 202 -5.10 20.36 13.80
C ALA A 202 -4.81 19.70 12.45
N ALA A 203 -5.81 19.12 11.79
CA ALA A 203 -5.69 18.65 10.42
C ALA A 203 -5.25 19.83 9.54
N PRO A 204 -4.13 19.72 8.80
CA PRO A 204 -3.50 20.85 8.15
C PRO A 204 -4.49 21.59 7.25
N ALA A 205 -4.45 22.93 7.29
CA ALA A 205 -5.27 23.84 6.47
C ALA A 205 -5.13 23.63 4.95
N VAL A 206 -4.34 22.66 4.50
CA VAL A 206 -4.36 22.09 3.13
C VAL A 206 -5.70 21.41 2.81
N ILE A 207 -6.54 21.16 3.82
CA ILE A 207 -7.95 20.74 3.71
C ILE A 207 -8.89 21.96 3.48
N ALA A 208 -8.38 23.21 3.52
CA ALA A 208 -9.10 24.45 3.18
C ALA A 208 -8.21 25.47 2.41
N VAL A 209 -8.27 25.35 1.08
CA VAL A 209 -8.13 26.36 0.01
C VAL A 209 -6.94 27.32 0.00
N ALA A 210 -6.06 27.13 -0.98
CA ALA A 210 -5.43 28.24 -1.71
C ALA A 210 -5.80 28.12 -3.20
N SER A 211 -6.63 29.06 -3.65
CA SER A 211 -6.84 29.43 -5.04
C SER A 211 -5.49 29.73 -5.71
N ASP A 212 -5.33 29.31 -6.96
CA ASP A 212 -4.12 29.44 -7.80
C ASP A 212 -2.90 28.63 -7.34
N SER A 213 -3.08 27.31 -7.24
CA SER A 213 -2.15 26.32 -7.84
C SER A 213 -2.61 24.94 -7.39
N VAL A 214 -2.94 24.09 -8.36
CA VAL A 214 -3.15 22.67 -8.13
C VAL A 214 -1.86 22.12 -7.49
N VAL A 215 -1.85 21.88 -6.18
CA VAL A 215 -0.77 21.13 -5.53
C VAL A 215 -0.89 19.69 -6.00
N ARG A 216 -0.24 19.44 -7.14
CA ARG A 216 0.07 18.11 -7.64
C ARG A 216 0.82 17.39 -6.50
N PRO A 217 0.50 16.13 -6.14
CA PRO A 217 1.36 15.37 -5.23
C PRO A 217 2.79 15.51 -5.75
N ALA A 218 3.73 15.80 -4.85
CA ALA A 218 5.08 16.15 -5.22
C ALA A 218 5.58 15.15 -6.26
N PHE A 219 5.74 15.62 -7.49
CA PHE A 219 6.62 14.96 -8.42
C PHE A 219 7.94 14.89 -7.67
N LEU A 220 8.46 13.69 -7.44
CA LEU A 220 9.88 13.50 -7.46
C LEU A 220 10.24 13.54 -8.94
N PRO A 221 10.63 14.70 -9.54
CA PRO A 221 11.47 14.63 -10.70
C PRO A 221 12.71 13.89 -10.21
N LEU A 222 12.78 12.59 -10.49
CA LEU A 222 14.06 11.93 -10.57
C LEU A 222 14.71 12.58 -11.79
N GLY A 223 15.33 13.74 -11.56
CA GLY A 223 16.00 14.51 -12.59
C GLY A 223 16.86 13.53 -13.37
N ILE A 224 16.63 13.47 -14.68
CA ILE A 224 17.43 12.68 -15.62
C ILE A 224 18.78 13.39 -15.81
N THR A 225 19.44 13.71 -14.71
CA THR A 225 20.72 14.39 -14.63
C THR A 225 21.45 13.85 -13.42
N GLY A 226 22.52 13.09 -13.64
CA GLY A 226 23.58 12.97 -12.63
C GLY A 226 23.82 11.59 -12.03
N LYS A 227 23.99 10.58 -12.88
CA LYS A 227 25.11 9.62 -12.90
C LYS A 227 24.72 8.61 -13.97
N GLU A 228 25.54 8.48 -15.00
CA GLU A 228 25.47 7.34 -15.92
C GLU A 228 25.44 6.08 -15.05
N SER A 229 24.25 5.52 -14.85
CA SER A 229 24.10 4.21 -14.26
C SER A 229 24.90 3.29 -15.16
N ALA A 230 25.96 2.69 -14.61
CA ALA A 230 26.81 1.72 -15.31
C ALA A 230 25.98 0.96 -16.33
N ASP A 231 26.30 1.10 -17.62
CA ASP A 231 25.53 0.50 -18.71
C ASP A 231 25.30 -0.97 -18.33
N ILE A 232 24.04 -1.30 -18.00
CA ILE A 232 23.69 -2.67 -17.66
C ILE A 232 23.82 -3.42 -18.97
N GLU A 233 24.94 -4.11 -19.14
CA GLU A 233 25.23 -4.92 -20.31
C GLU A 233 24.31 -6.15 -20.27
N LEU A 234 23.10 -5.94 -20.76
CA LEU A 234 22.04 -6.94 -20.76
C LEU A 234 22.19 -7.83 -22.01
N ASP A 235 21.82 -9.10 -21.88
CA ASP A 235 21.68 -9.99 -23.05
C ASP A 235 20.83 -9.28 -24.14
N PRO A 236 21.35 -9.12 -25.37
CA PRO A 236 20.63 -8.48 -26.47
C PRO A 236 19.25 -9.09 -26.73
N ARG A 237 19.06 -10.38 -26.44
CA ARG A 237 17.78 -11.07 -26.54
C ARG A 237 16.79 -10.59 -25.48
N ILE A 238 17.23 -10.39 -24.24
CA ILE A 238 16.39 -9.87 -23.16
C ILE A 238 16.02 -8.41 -23.46
N TRP A 239 16.98 -7.61 -23.90
CA TRP A 239 16.71 -6.22 -24.27
C TRP A 239 15.68 -6.13 -25.40
N ARG A 240 15.86 -6.92 -26.47
CA ARG A 240 14.89 -7.03 -27.56
C ARG A 240 13.52 -7.47 -27.04
N MET A 241 13.46 -8.39 -26.09
CA MET A 241 12.20 -8.85 -25.48
C MET A 241 11.49 -7.70 -24.74
N ILE A 242 12.21 -6.89 -23.96
CA ILE A 242 11.67 -5.71 -23.26
C ILE A 242 11.10 -4.71 -24.28
N VAL A 243 11.91 -4.29 -25.25
CA VAL A 243 11.51 -3.28 -26.25
C VAL A 243 10.33 -3.78 -27.09
N THR A 244 10.34 -5.05 -27.49
CA THR A 244 9.24 -5.64 -28.26
C THR A 244 7.96 -5.70 -27.44
N ALA A 245 8.03 -6.14 -26.18
CA ALA A 245 6.87 -6.21 -25.29
C ALA A 245 6.23 -4.83 -25.07
N ILE A 246 7.04 -3.80 -24.81
CA ILE A 246 6.57 -2.42 -24.67
C ILE A 246 5.97 -1.92 -25.99
N SER A 247 6.55 -2.26 -27.13
CA SER A 247 6.00 -1.84 -28.42
C SER A 247 4.64 -2.49 -28.72
N SER A 248 4.45 -3.75 -28.32
CA SER A 248 3.28 -4.57 -28.68
C SER A 248 2.13 -4.57 -27.68
N SER A 249 2.33 -4.09 -26.46
CA SER A 249 1.33 -4.17 -25.39
C SER A 249 1.19 -2.84 -24.64
N PRO A 250 -0.04 -2.41 -24.32
CA PRO A 250 -0.26 -1.23 -23.49
C PRO A 250 0.20 -1.44 -22.04
N ALA A 251 0.21 -2.67 -21.53
CA ALA A 251 0.59 -2.98 -20.16
C ALA A 251 1.70 -4.03 -20.11
N VAL A 252 2.84 -3.67 -19.51
CA VAL A 252 4.04 -4.52 -19.40
C VAL A 252 4.59 -4.47 -17.99
N ILE A 253 4.99 -5.61 -17.45
CA ILE A 253 5.62 -5.69 -16.14
C ILE A 253 6.90 -6.53 -16.20
N LEU A 254 7.99 -5.99 -15.66
CA LEU A 254 9.25 -6.71 -15.50
C LEU A 254 9.20 -7.55 -14.24
N VAL A 255 9.46 -8.84 -14.36
CA VAL A 255 9.35 -9.81 -13.25
C VAL A 255 10.69 -10.46 -13.03
N GLY A 256 11.20 -10.47 -11.80
CA GLY A 256 12.45 -11.16 -11.48
C GLY A 256 12.88 -10.99 -10.03
N PRO A 257 13.97 -11.67 -9.63
CA PRO A 257 14.51 -11.57 -8.27
C PRO A 257 14.81 -10.12 -7.87
N PRO A 258 14.87 -9.82 -6.56
CA PRO A 258 15.36 -8.55 -6.04
C PRO A 258 16.76 -8.25 -6.56
N GLY A 259 17.08 -6.98 -6.84
CA GLY A 259 18.42 -6.58 -7.25
C GLY A 259 18.83 -6.94 -8.70
N THR A 260 17.92 -7.42 -9.56
CA THR A 260 18.22 -7.67 -10.99
C THR A 260 18.20 -6.43 -11.88
N GLY A 261 18.04 -5.23 -11.30
CA GLY A 261 18.08 -3.98 -12.06
C GLY A 261 16.81 -3.63 -12.84
N LYS A 262 15.66 -4.25 -12.53
CA LYS A 262 14.37 -4.03 -13.24
C LYS A 262 14.00 -2.54 -13.38
N THR A 263 14.10 -1.77 -12.30
CA THR A 263 13.80 -0.33 -12.31
C THR A 263 14.76 0.44 -13.24
N ALA A 264 16.05 0.10 -13.21
CA ALA A 264 17.04 0.68 -14.12
C ALA A 264 16.78 0.31 -15.58
N LEU A 265 16.37 -0.94 -15.85
CA LEU A 265 15.99 -1.39 -17.20
C LEU A 265 14.75 -0.69 -17.73
N LEU A 266 13.75 -0.41 -16.89
CA LEU A 266 12.61 0.42 -17.29
C LEU A 266 13.06 1.84 -17.65
N ARG A 267 13.94 2.46 -16.86
CA ARG A 267 14.49 3.79 -17.19
C ARG A 267 15.24 3.77 -18.52
N GLN A 268 16.07 2.74 -18.76
CA GLN A 268 16.77 2.57 -20.03
C GLN A 268 15.80 2.40 -21.20
N ALA A 269 14.74 1.61 -21.03
CA ALA A 269 13.70 1.42 -22.04
C ALA A 269 12.96 2.73 -22.35
N VAL A 270 12.55 3.47 -21.32
CA VAL A 270 11.92 4.80 -21.48
C VAL A 270 12.84 5.73 -22.26
N ASN A 271 14.13 5.82 -21.89
CA ASN A 271 15.10 6.65 -22.59
C ASN A 271 15.30 6.21 -24.06
N HIS A 272 15.28 4.90 -24.32
CA HIS A 272 15.34 4.37 -25.68
C HIS A 272 14.13 4.83 -26.53
N PHE A 273 12.92 4.75 -25.99
CA PHE A 273 11.72 5.21 -26.69
C PHE A 273 11.67 6.73 -26.85
N ALA A 274 12.12 7.49 -25.84
CA ALA A 274 12.20 8.94 -25.92
C ALA A 274 13.15 9.40 -27.04
N LYS A 275 14.36 8.82 -27.09
CA LYS A 275 15.33 9.10 -28.18
C LYS A 275 14.74 8.77 -29.56
N ARG A 276 14.07 7.62 -29.69
CA ARG A 276 13.44 7.21 -30.95
C ARG A 276 12.29 8.14 -31.36
N ALA A 277 11.53 8.65 -30.39
CA ALA A 277 10.50 9.64 -30.66
C ALA A 277 11.12 10.93 -31.21
N ASP A 278 12.16 11.45 -30.54
CA ASP A 278 12.88 12.66 -30.97
C ASP A 278 13.46 12.52 -32.38
N GLU A 279 14.08 11.37 -32.70
CA GLU A 279 14.59 11.05 -34.03
C GLU A 279 13.50 11.02 -35.12
N SER A 280 12.27 10.65 -34.75
CA SER A 280 11.12 10.62 -35.65
C SER A 280 10.38 11.98 -35.77
N GLY A 281 10.87 13.02 -35.09
CA GLY A 281 10.22 14.34 -35.04
C GLY A 281 8.97 14.40 -34.16
N SER A 282 8.76 13.38 -33.31
CA SER A 282 7.74 13.35 -32.26
C SER A 282 8.38 13.64 -30.90
N THR A 283 7.60 14.02 -29.89
CA THR A 283 8.15 14.24 -28.54
C THR A 283 7.41 13.35 -27.55
N MET A 284 8.17 12.49 -26.88
CA MET A 284 7.68 11.70 -25.76
C MET A 284 7.81 12.51 -24.48
N LYS A 285 6.72 12.65 -23.72
CA LYS A 285 6.77 13.30 -22.42
C LYS A 285 7.36 12.34 -21.37
N GLU A 286 8.05 12.90 -20.39
CA GLU A 286 8.59 12.14 -19.26
C GLU A 286 7.48 11.30 -18.60
N PRO A 287 7.67 10.01 -18.29
CA PRO A 287 6.62 9.21 -17.66
C PRO A 287 6.23 9.71 -16.26
N LEU A 288 5.02 9.34 -15.81
CA LEU A 288 4.63 9.42 -14.41
C LEU A 288 5.18 8.19 -13.67
N TRP A 289 5.97 8.41 -12.63
CA TRP A 289 6.46 7.35 -11.74
C TRP A 289 5.62 7.33 -10.46
N ALA A 290 5.18 6.15 -10.07
CA ALA A 290 4.52 5.94 -8.80
C ALA A 290 4.96 4.61 -8.19
N THR A 291 5.09 4.59 -6.87
CA THR A 291 5.39 3.38 -6.09
C THR A 291 4.13 3.03 -5.32
N PRO A 292 3.40 1.97 -5.71
CA PRO A 292 2.24 1.53 -4.96
C PRO A 292 2.64 1.08 -3.55
N ASP A 293 1.74 1.31 -2.59
CA ASP A 293 1.85 0.77 -1.24
C ASP A 293 0.50 0.18 -0.82
N GLU A 294 0.49 -0.57 0.28
CA GLU A 294 -0.69 -1.31 0.75
C GLU A 294 -1.96 -0.46 0.96
N SER A 295 -1.82 0.86 1.13
CA SER A 295 -2.94 1.78 1.29
C SER A 295 -3.66 2.08 -0.03
N TRP A 296 -3.01 1.84 -1.19
CA TRP A 296 -3.54 2.17 -2.49
C TRP A 296 -4.89 1.48 -2.77
N THR A 297 -5.79 2.26 -3.36
CA THR A 297 -7.12 1.85 -3.78
C THR A 297 -7.34 2.18 -5.26
N THR A 298 -8.47 1.72 -5.82
CA THR A 298 -8.90 2.12 -7.17
C THR A 298 -8.99 3.64 -7.34
N ARG A 299 -9.17 4.43 -6.26
CA ARG A 299 -9.18 5.89 -6.38
C ARG A 299 -7.81 6.50 -6.64
N ASP A 300 -6.77 5.88 -6.10
CA ASP A 300 -5.39 6.34 -6.30
C ASP A 300 -4.97 6.10 -7.75
N LEU A 301 -5.32 4.91 -8.27
CA LEU A 301 -5.03 4.55 -9.64
C LEU A 301 -5.94 5.25 -10.66
N VAL A 302 -7.26 5.24 -10.46
CA VAL A 302 -8.22 5.71 -11.46
C VAL A 302 -8.73 7.09 -11.12
N GLY A 303 -9.23 7.29 -9.91
CA GLY A 303 -9.81 8.55 -9.46
C GLY A 303 -11.10 8.33 -8.70
N GLY A 304 -11.64 9.41 -8.16
CA GLY A 304 -12.96 9.38 -7.55
C GLY A 304 -13.31 10.67 -6.82
N ASP A 305 -14.52 10.67 -6.27
CA ASP A 305 -15.10 11.82 -5.61
C ASP A 305 -14.28 12.25 -4.39
N THR A 306 -13.86 13.50 -4.38
CA THR A 306 -13.30 14.19 -3.23
C THR A 306 -14.16 15.41 -2.94
N ILE A 307 -14.00 16.00 -1.77
CA ILE A 307 -14.63 17.28 -1.47
C ILE A 307 -13.61 18.37 -1.73
N VAL A 308 -13.96 19.33 -2.58
CA VAL A 308 -13.19 20.56 -2.84
C VAL A 308 -14.14 21.72 -2.59
N ASP A 309 -13.78 22.64 -1.69
CA ASP A 309 -14.58 23.83 -1.36
C ASP A 309 -16.02 23.54 -0.87
N GLY A 310 -16.23 22.39 -0.21
CA GLY A 310 -17.56 21.97 0.25
C GLY A 310 -18.44 21.36 -0.84
N GLU A 311 -17.96 21.29 -2.08
CA GLU A 311 -18.60 20.61 -3.20
C GLU A 311 -17.92 19.28 -3.50
N ILE A 312 -18.70 18.31 -3.98
CA ILE A 312 -18.16 17.02 -4.42
C ILE A 312 -17.57 17.21 -5.81
N ALA A 313 -16.25 17.05 -5.92
CA ALA A 313 -15.48 17.16 -7.14
C ALA A 313 -14.72 15.86 -7.42
N PHE A 314 -14.61 15.48 -8.69
CA PHE A 314 -13.87 14.30 -9.09
C PHE A 314 -12.35 14.56 -9.17
N ARG A 315 -11.54 13.84 -8.38
CA ARG A 315 -10.07 13.89 -8.48
C ARG A 315 -9.57 12.75 -9.38
N PRO A 316 -8.85 13.05 -10.48
CA PRO A 316 -8.25 12.01 -11.32
C PRO A 316 -7.08 11.31 -10.62
N GLY A 317 -7.05 9.98 -10.72
CA GLY A 317 -5.95 9.13 -10.24
C GLY A 317 -4.79 9.07 -11.23
N TRP A 318 -3.80 8.22 -10.95
CA TRP A 318 -2.59 8.06 -11.77
C TRP A 318 -2.84 7.75 -13.24
N VAL A 319 -3.76 6.83 -13.55
CA VAL A 319 -4.14 6.47 -14.92
C VAL A 319 -4.76 7.65 -15.63
N LEU A 320 -5.79 8.28 -15.06
CA LEU A 320 -6.46 9.40 -15.72
C LEU A 320 -5.54 10.60 -15.92
N ARG A 321 -4.68 10.93 -14.94
CA ARG A 321 -3.67 11.98 -15.08
C ARG A 321 -2.65 11.65 -16.18
N SER A 322 -2.18 10.40 -16.24
CA SER A 322 -1.25 9.98 -17.30
C SER A 322 -1.87 10.11 -18.69
N VAL A 323 -3.16 9.78 -18.83
CA VAL A 323 -3.91 9.89 -20.09
C VAL A 323 -4.18 11.34 -20.44
N GLU A 324 -4.57 12.17 -19.48
CA GLU A 324 -4.81 13.61 -19.69
C GLU A 324 -3.53 14.35 -20.09
N GLU A 325 -2.42 14.05 -19.43
CA GLU A 325 -1.13 14.68 -19.70
C GLU A 325 -0.40 14.07 -20.90
N ASP A 326 -0.91 13.00 -21.51
CA ASP A 326 -0.24 12.21 -22.56
C ASP A 326 1.16 11.73 -22.16
N ARG A 327 1.22 11.08 -21.00
CA ARG A 327 2.42 10.54 -20.37
C ARG A 327 2.24 9.05 -20.12
N TRP A 328 3.30 8.28 -20.28
CA TRP A 328 3.29 6.89 -19.83
C TRP A 328 3.20 6.83 -18.31
N LEU A 329 2.67 5.73 -17.77
CA LEU A 329 2.59 5.48 -16.33
C LEU A 329 3.52 4.32 -15.95
N ILE A 330 4.31 4.49 -14.89
CA ILE A 330 5.24 3.49 -14.38
C ILE A 330 4.90 3.21 -12.92
N LEU A 331 4.59 1.94 -12.62
CA LEU A 331 4.33 1.43 -11.27
C LEU A 331 5.54 0.63 -10.78
N ASP A 332 6.41 1.27 -10.00
CA ASP A 332 7.60 0.63 -9.44
C ASP A 332 7.24 -0.10 -8.13
N GLU A 333 7.74 -1.31 -7.93
CA GLU A 333 7.40 -2.19 -6.80
C GLU A 333 5.89 -2.49 -6.69
N ALA A 334 5.26 -2.85 -7.82
CA ALA A 334 3.82 -3.11 -7.87
C ALA A 334 3.37 -4.26 -6.94
N ASN A 335 4.29 -5.10 -6.46
CA ASN A 335 3.98 -6.14 -5.47
C ASN A 335 3.56 -5.58 -4.10
N ARG A 336 3.86 -4.32 -3.77
CA ARG A 336 3.56 -3.70 -2.46
C ARG A 336 2.08 -3.42 -2.19
N ALA A 337 1.23 -3.52 -3.21
CA ALA A 337 -0.19 -3.25 -3.08
C ALA A 337 -1.05 -4.29 -3.79
N ASP A 338 -2.32 -4.41 -3.39
CA ASP A 338 -3.27 -5.35 -3.97
C ASP A 338 -3.71 -4.89 -5.37
N MET A 339 -2.89 -5.22 -6.38
CA MET A 339 -3.10 -4.81 -7.76
C MET A 339 -4.41 -5.33 -8.34
N ASP A 340 -4.86 -6.54 -7.98
CA ASP A 340 -6.13 -7.06 -8.47
C ASP A 340 -7.30 -6.22 -7.97
N ARG A 341 -7.30 -5.88 -6.68
CA ARG A 341 -8.31 -5.00 -6.09
C ARG A 341 -8.27 -3.61 -6.73
N ILE A 342 -7.07 -3.05 -6.88
CA ILE A 342 -6.88 -1.69 -7.39
C ILE A 342 -7.32 -1.57 -8.86
N PHE A 343 -6.95 -2.55 -9.70
CA PHE A 343 -7.26 -2.57 -11.14
C PHE A 343 -8.61 -3.19 -11.50
N GLY A 344 -9.38 -3.72 -10.54
CA GLY A 344 -10.60 -4.48 -10.82
C GLY A 344 -11.57 -3.78 -11.78
N GLY A 345 -11.80 -2.47 -11.61
CA GLY A 345 -12.65 -1.67 -12.50
C GLY A 345 -12.07 -1.35 -13.88
N LEU A 346 -10.77 -1.60 -14.11
CA LEU A 346 -10.05 -1.29 -15.33
C LEU A 346 -9.74 -2.51 -16.21
N LEU A 347 -10.10 -3.73 -15.79
CA LEU A 347 -9.81 -4.94 -16.56
C LEU A 347 -10.37 -4.90 -17.99
N THR A 348 -11.59 -4.36 -18.15
CA THR A 348 -12.23 -4.17 -19.46
C THR A 348 -11.48 -3.16 -20.31
N TRP A 349 -11.01 -2.07 -19.71
CA TRP A 349 -10.26 -1.02 -20.41
C TRP A 349 -8.87 -1.50 -20.85
N LEU A 350 -8.13 -2.23 -20.01
CA LEU A 350 -6.86 -2.86 -20.39
C LEU A 350 -7.01 -3.88 -21.54
N SER A 351 -8.23 -4.36 -21.78
CA SER A 351 -8.56 -5.25 -22.91
C SER A 351 -8.92 -4.47 -24.20
N GLY A 352 -8.77 -3.15 -24.22
CA GLY A 352 -9.14 -2.27 -25.34
C GLY A 352 -10.58 -1.74 -25.27
N GLY A 353 -11.33 -2.09 -24.23
CA GLY A 353 -12.71 -1.62 -24.04
C GLY A 353 -12.80 -0.18 -23.52
N ARG A 354 -14.03 0.31 -23.40
CA ARG A 354 -14.37 1.58 -22.76
C ARG A 354 -15.10 1.31 -21.44
N VAL A 355 -14.80 2.09 -20.41
CA VAL A 355 -15.37 1.93 -19.07
C VAL A 355 -15.86 3.26 -18.52
N ALA A 356 -16.98 3.22 -17.79
CA ALA A 356 -17.44 4.35 -16.99
C ALA A 356 -16.74 4.29 -15.63
N ILE A 357 -16.13 5.41 -15.22
CA ILE A 357 -15.31 5.49 -14.01
C ILE A 357 -16.05 6.20 -12.87
N GLY A 358 -16.97 7.12 -13.20
CA GLY A 358 -17.72 7.88 -12.20
C GLY A 358 -18.40 9.08 -12.83
N ALA A 359 -18.71 10.08 -12.00
CA ALA A 359 -19.24 11.36 -12.45
C ALA A 359 -18.38 12.51 -11.90
N GLU A 360 -18.34 13.64 -12.60
CA GLU A 360 -17.50 14.79 -12.22
C GLU A 360 -17.99 15.48 -10.94
N SER A 361 -19.30 15.44 -10.68
CA SER A 361 -19.94 16.06 -9.51
C SER A 361 -21.20 15.29 -9.08
N SER A 362 -21.79 15.68 -7.95
CA SER A 362 -23.02 15.07 -7.41
C SER A 362 -24.31 15.86 -7.71
N GLY A 363 -24.24 16.90 -8.56
CA GLY A 363 -25.38 17.76 -8.90
C GLY A 363 -26.28 17.20 -10.00
N SER A 364 -27.44 17.82 -10.23
CA SER A 364 -28.42 17.45 -11.29
C SER A 364 -27.92 17.66 -12.73
N GLY A 365 -26.68 18.10 -12.93
CA GLY A 365 -25.96 18.20 -14.21
C GLY A 365 -24.63 17.44 -14.22
N ALA A 366 -24.47 16.43 -13.36
CA ALA A 366 -23.25 15.65 -13.22
C ALA A 366 -22.84 14.97 -14.53
N ARG A 367 -21.62 15.29 -14.98
CA ARG A 367 -21.06 14.76 -16.22
C ARG A 367 -20.45 13.39 -15.97
N GLU A 368 -20.83 12.40 -16.77
CA GLU A 368 -20.24 11.06 -16.67
C GLU A 368 -18.78 11.09 -17.12
N VAL A 369 -17.90 10.48 -16.35
CA VAL A 369 -16.49 10.32 -16.65
C VAL A 369 -16.25 8.92 -17.20
N GLN A 370 -15.69 8.85 -18.39
CA GLN A 370 -15.38 7.62 -19.09
C GLN A 370 -13.90 7.54 -19.45
N LEU A 371 -13.37 6.31 -19.48
CA LEU A 371 -12.02 6.00 -19.88
C LEU A 371 -12.05 5.03 -21.07
N GLY A 372 -11.32 5.36 -22.13
CA GLY A 372 -11.28 4.59 -23.37
C GLY A 372 -9.95 4.72 -24.11
N TRP A 373 -9.97 4.40 -25.40
CA TRP A 373 -8.82 4.43 -26.31
C TRP A 373 -9.13 5.28 -27.54
N LYS A 374 -8.11 5.92 -28.10
CA LYS A 374 -8.17 6.63 -29.39
C LYS A 374 -6.88 6.44 -30.19
N ALA A 375 -6.94 6.69 -31.49
CA ALA A 375 -5.74 6.78 -32.32
C ALA A 375 -4.99 8.10 -32.03
N GLY A 376 -3.65 8.06 -32.11
CA GLY A 376 -2.80 9.23 -31.89
C GLY A 376 -2.49 9.46 -30.41
N SER A 377 -2.28 10.72 -30.04
CA SER A 377 -1.94 11.14 -28.67
C SER A 377 -3.09 10.95 -27.70
N SER A 378 -2.79 10.72 -26.42
CA SER A 378 -3.77 10.65 -25.34
C SER A 378 -4.43 12.01 -25.09
N GLY A 379 -5.48 12.05 -24.28
CA GLY A 379 -5.99 13.31 -23.77
C GLY A 379 -7.39 13.21 -23.20
N LYS A 380 -7.82 14.34 -22.64
CA LYS A 380 -9.18 14.56 -22.14
C LYS A 380 -9.98 15.37 -23.17
N SER A 381 -11.22 14.96 -23.43
CA SER A 381 -12.16 15.68 -24.28
C SER A 381 -13.55 15.70 -23.63
N GLU A 382 -14.28 16.78 -23.87
CA GLU A 382 -15.66 16.93 -23.42
C GLU A 382 -16.57 16.82 -24.65
N SER A 383 -17.64 16.01 -24.57
CA SER A 383 -18.64 15.95 -25.63
C SER A 383 -19.77 16.94 -25.35
N ASP A 384 -20.42 17.42 -26.41
CA ASP A 384 -21.59 18.31 -26.33
C ASP A 384 -22.78 17.70 -25.54
N GLY A 385 -22.75 16.40 -25.25
CA GLY A 385 -23.74 15.68 -24.44
C GLY A 385 -23.42 15.58 -22.95
N GLY A 386 -22.37 16.25 -22.46
CA GLY A 386 -22.03 16.28 -21.04
C GLY A 386 -21.23 15.06 -20.55
N THR A 387 -20.48 14.39 -21.41
CA THR A 387 -19.57 13.29 -21.01
C THR A 387 -18.12 13.75 -21.09
N ILE A 388 -17.35 13.47 -20.03
CA ILE A 388 -15.90 13.68 -20.01
C ILE A 388 -15.23 12.36 -20.38
N LEU A 389 -14.49 12.37 -21.49
CA LEU A 389 -13.76 11.21 -21.98
C LEU A 389 -12.26 11.42 -21.78
N TYR A 390 -11.64 10.55 -20.99
CA TYR A 390 -10.21 10.31 -20.99
C TYR A 390 -9.93 9.21 -22.00
N ALA A 391 -9.18 9.50 -23.06
CA ALA A 391 -8.86 8.52 -24.08
C ALA A 391 -7.35 8.34 -24.19
N ALA A 392 -6.87 7.15 -23.83
CA ALA A 392 -5.47 6.78 -24.00
C ALA A 392 -5.13 6.66 -25.48
N GLY A 393 -4.00 7.23 -25.86
CA GLY A 393 -3.47 7.18 -27.20
C GLY A 393 -2.94 5.80 -27.56
N SER A 394 -2.67 5.58 -28.86
CA SER A 394 -2.08 4.33 -29.36
C SER A 394 -0.68 4.05 -28.78
N ASP A 395 0.03 5.11 -28.41
CA ASP A 395 1.38 5.03 -27.85
C ASP A 395 1.43 5.08 -26.33
N TRP A 396 0.29 5.24 -25.64
CA TRP A 396 0.26 5.24 -24.18
C TRP A 396 0.67 3.88 -23.61
N ARG A 397 1.52 3.86 -22.56
CA ARG A 397 1.97 2.64 -21.90
C ARG A 397 1.85 2.72 -20.38
N LEU A 398 1.54 1.56 -19.81
CA LEU A 398 1.61 1.23 -18.39
C LEU A 398 2.74 0.21 -18.18
N LEU A 399 3.80 0.65 -17.51
CA LEU A 399 4.95 -0.18 -17.20
C LEU A 399 5.01 -0.46 -15.70
N GLY A 400 5.72 -1.50 -15.29
CA GLY A 400 5.98 -1.71 -13.87
C GLY A 400 7.05 -2.73 -13.58
N THR A 401 7.45 -2.80 -12.31
CA THR A 401 8.36 -3.82 -11.78
C THR A 401 7.65 -4.69 -10.76
N TYR A 402 8.06 -5.96 -10.70
CA TYR A 402 7.49 -6.94 -9.78
C TYR A 402 8.58 -7.87 -9.25
N ASN A 403 8.71 -7.92 -7.92
CA ASN A 403 9.62 -8.85 -7.26
C ASN A 403 8.91 -10.19 -7.04
N ALA A 404 9.44 -11.26 -7.66
CA ALA A 404 8.82 -12.58 -7.60
C ALA A 404 9.01 -13.29 -6.25
N LEU A 405 10.13 -13.05 -5.55
CA LEU A 405 10.43 -13.67 -4.25
C LEU A 405 9.57 -13.08 -3.11
N ASP A 406 9.29 -11.78 -3.17
CA ASP A 406 8.41 -11.10 -2.21
C ASP A 406 6.93 -11.52 -2.34
N ALA A 407 6.53 -12.08 -3.49
CA ALA A 407 5.15 -12.43 -3.77
C ALA A 407 4.58 -13.55 -2.87
N GLN A 408 5.41 -14.20 -2.04
CA GLN A 408 4.91 -15.12 -1.02
C GLN A 408 4.38 -14.41 0.24
N ARG A 409 4.85 -13.19 0.52
CA ARG A 409 4.47 -12.39 1.70
C ARG A 409 3.69 -11.11 1.35
N VAL A 410 3.73 -10.68 0.09
CA VAL A 410 3.03 -9.49 -0.42
C VAL A 410 1.99 -9.88 -1.49
N PHE A 411 1.13 -8.94 -1.90
CA PHE A 411 0.01 -9.19 -2.80
C PHE A 411 0.45 -9.79 -4.15
N ARG A 412 -0.20 -10.90 -4.52
CA ARG A 412 0.04 -11.57 -5.80
C ARG A 412 -0.79 -10.93 -6.90
N PHE A 413 -0.22 -10.81 -8.10
CA PHE A 413 -1.04 -10.58 -9.30
C PHE A 413 -1.87 -11.83 -9.58
N GLY A 414 -3.18 -11.72 -9.40
CA GLY A 414 -4.12 -12.79 -9.72
C GLY A 414 -4.25 -13.02 -11.22
N GLN A 415 -5.00 -14.07 -11.52
CA GLN A 415 -5.08 -14.63 -12.87
C GLN A 415 -5.78 -13.69 -13.86
N ALA A 416 -6.75 -12.90 -13.40
CA ALA A 416 -7.50 -11.99 -14.27
C ALA A 416 -6.62 -10.82 -14.76
N LEU A 417 -5.94 -10.14 -13.84
CA LEU A 417 -5.03 -9.04 -14.15
C LEU A 417 -3.77 -9.55 -14.85
N GLY A 418 -3.25 -10.72 -14.45
CA GLY A 418 -2.09 -11.36 -15.04
C GLY A 418 -2.20 -11.63 -16.54
N ARG A 419 -3.42 -11.86 -17.07
CA ARG A 419 -3.68 -12.03 -18.51
C ARG A 419 -3.69 -10.73 -19.31
N ARG A 420 -3.67 -9.58 -18.63
CA ARG A 420 -3.72 -8.24 -19.24
C ARG A 420 -2.38 -7.51 -19.19
N PHE A 421 -1.46 -7.99 -18.35
CA PHE A 421 -0.07 -7.56 -18.35
C PHE A 421 0.80 -8.56 -19.10
N VAL A 422 1.59 -8.06 -20.04
CA VAL A 422 2.69 -8.84 -20.60
C VAL A 422 3.80 -8.89 -19.55
N ARG A 423 4.15 -10.10 -19.11
CA ARG A 423 5.21 -10.33 -18.13
C ARG A 423 6.51 -10.61 -18.85
N VAL A 424 7.51 -9.77 -18.60
CA VAL A 424 8.87 -9.94 -19.15
C VAL A 424 9.77 -10.46 -18.04
N PRO A 425 10.26 -11.71 -18.12
CA PRO A 425 11.15 -12.25 -17.11
C PRO A 425 12.53 -11.62 -17.23
N ILE A 426 13.04 -11.11 -16.11
CA ILE A 426 14.39 -10.59 -15.94
C ILE A 426 15.14 -11.55 -15.02
N PRO A 427 15.87 -12.53 -15.58
CA PRO A 427 16.64 -13.47 -14.78
C PRO A 427 17.79 -12.77 -14.05
N ALA A 428 18.32 -13.43 -13.01
CA ALA A 428 19.62 -13.07 -12.47
C ALA A 428 20.70 -13.31 -13.54
N VAL A 429 21.78 -12.53 -13.48
CA VAL A 429 22.92 -12.68 -14.38
C VAL A 429 23.65 -13.97 -14.04
N ASP A 430 24.17 -14.69 -15.04
CA ASP A 430 24.98 -15.88 -14.78
C ASP A 430 26.20 -15.53 -13.91
N ALA A 431 26.59 -16.43 -13.00
CA ALA A 431 27.68 -16.18 -12.05
C ALA A 431 29.01 -15.87 -12.74
N ALA A 432 29.35 -16.55 -13.85
CA ALA A 432 30.59 -16.30 -14.58
C ALA A 432 30.52 -14.98 -15.36
N ALA A 433 29.34 -14.63 -15.89
CA ALA A 433 29.12 -13.33 -16.53
C ALA A 433 29.22 -12.20 -15.51
N PHE A 434 28.66 -12.36 -14.31
CA PHE A 434 28.77 -11.40 -13.22
C PHE A 434 30.22 -11.20 -12.78
N GLU A 435 30.97 -12.29 -12.60
CA GLU A 435 32.40 -12.22 -12.28
C GLU A 435 33.15 -11.41 -13.33
N LYS A 436 32.95 -11.70 -14.62
CA LYS A 436 33.58 -10.94 -15.70
C LYS A 436 33.26 -9.44 -15.63
N ILE A 437 31.99 -9.09 -15.51
CA ILE A 437 31.52 -7.69 -15.40
C ILE A 437 32.16 -7.01 -14.18
N LEU A 438 32.22 -7.70 -13.05
CA LEU A 438 32.81 -7.19 -11.83
C LEU A 438 34.30 -6.90 -11.99
N PHE A 439 35.05 -7.81 -12.62
CA PHE A 439 36.48 -7.65 -12.86
C PHE A 439 36.80 -6.55 -13.88
N GLU A 440 35.93 -6.35 -14.87
CA GLU A 440 36.07 -5.30 -15.89
C GLU A 440 35.74 -3.90 -15.34
N ASN A 441 34.67 -3.79 -14.54
CA ASN A 441 34.12 -2.50 -14.12
C ASN A 441 34.61 -2.03 -12.74
N ARG A 442 35.04 -2.93 -11.85
CA ARG A 442 35.47 -2.59 -10.48
C ARG A 442 36.98 -2.71 -10.27
N LYS A 443 37.74 -2.11 -11.17
CA LYS A 443 39.22 -2.06 -11.09
C LYS A 443 39.73 -1.24 -9.90
N ASP A 444 38.86 -0.46 -9.28
CA ASP A 444 39.09 0.26 -8.02
C ASP A 444 39.23 -0.67 -6.81
N LEU A 445 38.80 -1.94 -6.90
CA LEU A 445 38.93 -2.92 -5.82
C LEU A 445 40.07 -3.93 -6.06
N GLU A 446 40.60 -4.45 -4.96
CA GLU A 446 41.59 -5.52 -5.01
C GLU A 446 41.02 -6.78 -5.67
N ALA A 447 41.86 -7.56 -6.35
CA ALA A 447 41.43 -8.77 -7.05
C ALA A 447 40.82 -9.81 -6.08
N GLY A 448 41.37 -9.93 -4.86
CA GLY A 448 40.83 -10.82 -3.84
C GLY A 448 39.44 -10.41 -3.36
N GLN A 449 39.18 -9.11 -3.20
CA GLN A 449 37.85 -8.59 -2.84
C GLN A 449 36.84 -8.88 -3.95
N ARG A 450 37.20 -8.61 -5.21
CA ARG A 450 36.35 -8.94 -6.37
C ARG A 450 36.03 -10.43 -6.45
N GLN A 451 37.04 -11.28 -6.25
CA GLN A 451 36.85 -12.74 -6.28
C GLN A 451 35.89 -13.21 -5.18
N ARG A 452 35.99 -12.66 -3.96
CA ARG A 452 35.09 -13.03 -2.86
C ARG A 452 33.66 -12.53 -3.09
N VAL A 453 33.48 -11.32 -3.61
CA VAL A 453 32.13 -10.82 -3.97
C VAL A 453 31.52 -11.67 -5.08
N ALA A 454 32.29 -12.03 -6.11
CA ALA A 454 31.84 -12.96 -7.15
C ALA A 454 31.50 -14.35 -6.59
N GLY A 455 32.30 -14.86 -5.65
CA GLY A 455 32.03 -16.11 -4.94
C GLY A 455 30.74 -16.07 -4.11
N LEU A 456 30.48 -14.97 -3.39
CA LEU A 456 29.21 -14.79 -2.68
C LEU A 456 28.02 -14.75 -3.63
N TYR A 457 28.15 -14.04 -4.75
CA TYR A 457 27.13 -14.03 -5.79
C TYR A 457 26.85 -15.44 -6.33
N ALA A 458 27.90 -16.20 -6.65
CA ALA A 458 27.78 -17.57 -7.13
C ALA A 458 27.11 -18.50 -6.10
N ALA A 459 27.41 -18.34 -4.81
CA ALA A 459 26.79 -19.10 -3.73
C ALA A 459 25.27 -18.82 -3.64
N HIS A 460 24.86 -17.55 -3.80
CA HIS A 460 23.45 -17.18 -3.88
C HIS A 460 22.77 -17.69 -5.15
N PHE A 461 23.43 -17.57 -6.30
CA PHE A 461 22.91 -17.96 -7.61
C PHE A 461 22.63 -19.47 -7.70
N ALA A 462 23.37 -20.29 -6.97
CA ALA A 462 23.22 -21.74 -6.98
C ALA A 462 21.95 -22.27 -6.27
N GLY A 463 21.24 -21.43 -5.48
CA GLY A 463 20.03 -21.83 -4.76
C GLY A 463 18.82 -20.96 -5.14
N GLU A 464 17.66 -21.58 -5.37
CA GLU A 464 16.44 -20.84 -5.77
C GLU A 464 15.92 -19.93 -4.65
N ALA A 465 15.91 -20.42 -3.40
CA ALA A 465 15.50 -19.63 -2.23
C ALA A 465 16.47 -18.50 -1.89
N THR A 466 17.74 -18.63 -2.30
CA THR A 466 18.80 -17.65 -2.04
C THR A 466 19.07 -16.73 -3.22
N LEU A 467 18.31 -16.86 -4.32
CA LEU A 467 18.63 -16.19 -5.58
C LEU A 467 18.45 -14.67 -5.47
N LEU A 468 19.53 -13.93 -5.64
CA LEU A 468 19.54 -12.47 -5.65
C LEU A 468 20.19 -11.95 -6.94
N GLY A 469 19.77 -10.77 -7.36
CA GLY A 469 20.36 -10.07 -8.50
C GLY A 469 21.66 -9.34 -8.14
N PRO A 470 22.46 -8.97 -9.15
CA PRO A 470 23.80 -8.43 -8.97
C PRO A 470 23.87 -7.07 -8.26
N ALA A 471 22.78 -6.28 -8.22
CA ALA A 471 22.82 -4.92 -7.68
C ALA A 471 23.23 -4.87 -6.20
N LEU A 472 22.81 -5.85 -5.39
CA LEU A 472 23.17 -5.91 -3.97
C LEU A 472 24.68 -6.16 -3.79
N PHE A 473 25.27 -6.99 -4.65
CA PHE A 473 26.69 -7.32 -4.63
C PHE A 473 27.56 -6.20 -5.21
N ILE A 474 27.03 -5.47 -6.20
CA ILE A 474 27.68 -4.24 -6.70
C ILE A 474 27.69 -3.16 -5.60
N ALA A 475 26.60 -3.04 -4.83
CA ALA A 475 26.56 -2.11 -3.69
C ALA A 475 27.58 -2.47 -2.60
N MET A 476 27.80 -3.78 -2.34
CA MET A 476 28.89 -4.22 -1.46
C MET A 476 30.26 -3.74 -1.94
N CYS A 477 30.48 -3.69 -3.26
CA CYS A 477 31.72 -3.16 -3.80
C CYS A 477 31.87 -1.64 -3.52
N ASP A 478 30.78 -0.87 -3.57
CA ASP A 478 30.80 0.56 -3.18
C ASP A 478 31.15 0.73 -1.70
N TYR A 479 30.61 -0.15 -0.84
CA TYR A 479 30.93 -0.19 0.59
C TYR A 479 32.43 -0.48 0.81
N LEU A 480 32.98 -1.51 0.16
CA LEU A 480 34.40 -1.88 0.25
C LEU A 480 35.33 -0.74 -0.18
N GLN A 481 34.95 -0.02 -1.24
CA GLN A 481 35.70 1.15 -1.72
C GLN A 481 35.69 2.28 -0.69
N ALA A 482 34.52 2.59 -0.11
CA ALA A 482 34.36 3.63 0.89
C ALA A 482 35.15 3.31 2.17
N ALA A 483 35.14 2.04 2.60
CA ALA A 483 35.92 1.56 3.73
C ALA A 483 37.43 1.73 3.48
N GLY A 484 37.92 1.34 2.29
CA GLY A 484 39.32 1.54 1.89
C GLY A 484 39.76 3.01 1.86
N GLY A 485 38.88 3.91 1.40
CA GLY A 485 39.14 5.36 1.38
C GLY A 485 39.16 6.01 2.77
N THR A 486 38.31 5.52 3.69
CA THR A 486 38.22 6.04 5.06
C THR A 486 39.49 5.69 5.85
N ILE A 487 39.98 4.45 5.72
CA ILE A 487 41.23 3.97 6.34
C ILE A 487 42.45 4.78 5.87
N GLY A 488 42.46 5.24 4.62
CA GLY A 488 43.55 6.07 4.08
C GLY A 488 43.58 7.52 4.57
N THR A 489 42.47 8.04 5.11
CA THR A 489 42.34 9.45 5.55
C THR A 489 42.39 9.64 7.08
N THR A 490 42.11 8.59 7.85
CA THR A 490 42.15 8.58 9.32
C THR A 490 43.47 8.13 9.93
N ALA A 491 44.58 8.16 9.18
CA ALA A 491 45.93 7.91 9.68
C ALA A 491 46.43 8.92 10.75
N GLY A 492 45.57 9.83 11.24
CA GLY A 492 45.85 10.79 12.31
C GLY A 492 44.98 10.67 13.56
N ALA A 493 44.05 9.72 13.64
CA ALA A 493 43.20 9.52 14.83
C ALA A 493 42.96 8.03 15.08
N GLU A 494 43.99 7.34 15.58
CA GLU A 494 43.89 5.93 15.98
C GLU A 494 42.98 5.78 17.22
N GLN A 495 41.82 5.15 17.04
CA GLN A 495 41.15 4.46 18.14
C GLN A 495 41.93 3.16 18.43
N PRO A 496 42.32 2.89 19.69
CA PRO A 496 43.09 1.70 20.03
C PRO A 496 42.19 0.46 19.98
N GLY A 497 42.35 -0.38 18.96
CA GLY A 497 41.72 -1.72 18.88
C GLY A 497 41.13 -2.12 17.53
N ALA A 498 41.01 -1.21 16.55
CA ALA A 498 40.43 -1.53 15.25
C ALA A 498 41.48 -2.18 14.32
N SER A 499 41.65 -3.50 14.41
CA SER A 499 42.23 -4.25 13.30
C SER A 499 41.27 -4.16 12.13
N HIS A 500 41.59 -3.38 11.10
CA HIS A 500 40.79 -3.30 9.90
C HIS A 500 41.16 -4.48 9.00
N ASP A 501 40.78 -5.70 9.41
CA ASP A 501 40.98 -6.88 8.57
C ASP A 501 40.10 -6.72 7.31
N PRO A 502 40.68 -6.67 6.09
CA PRO A 502 39.90 -6.58 4.86
C PRO A 502 38.84 -7.68 4.71
N GLN A 503 38.98 -8.80 5.43
CA GLN A 503 37.99 -9.87 5.48
C GLN A 503 36.76 -9.50 6.33
N GLU A 504 36.93 -8.82 7.45
CA GLU A 504 35.83 -8.39 8.32
C GLU A 504 34.95 -7.35 7.61
N ILE A 505 35.55 -6.44 6.84
CA ILE A 505 34.84 -5.42 6.05
C ILE A 505 33.93 -6.05 4.97
N LEU A 506 34.31 -7.21 4.41
CA LEU A 506 33.44 -7.91 3.46
C LEU A 506 32.21 -8.51 4.14
N ALA A 507 32.37 -9.11 5.33
CA ALA A 507 31.26 -9.62 6.11
C ALA A 507 30.31 -8.49 6.53
N GLU A 508 30.85 -7.33 6.91
CA GLU A 508 30.09 -6.10 7.17
C GLU A 508 29.29 -5.66 5.94
N ALA A 509 29.94 -5.52 4.79
CA ALA A 509 29.28 -5.14 3.53
C ALA A 509 28.13 -6.11 3.19
N TYR A 510 28.35 -7.41 3.40
CA TYR A 510 27.36 -8.44 3.13
C TYR A 510 26.15 -8.32 4.07
N ILE A 511 26.35 -8.14 5.37
CA ILE A 511 25.26 -7.91 6.32
C ILE A 511 24.49 -6.62 6.01
N VAL A 512 25.18 -5.52 5.69
CA VAL A 512 24.56 -4.21 5.41
C VAL A 512 23.64 -4.26 4.19
N HIS A 513 24.04 -4.97 3.14
CA HIS A 513 23.29 -5.00 1.87
C HIS A 513 22.36 -6.21 1.71
N VAL A 514 22.67 -7.34 2.35
CA VAL A 514 21.97 -8.62 2.15
C VAL A 514 21.36 -9.15 3.46
N GLY A 515 21.75 -8.62 4.62
CA GLY A 515 21.37 -9.16 5.94
C GLY A 515 19.87 -9.26 6.19
N THR A 516 19.07 -8.31 5.73
CA THR A 516 17.59 -8.38 5.87
C THR A 516 16.97 -9.53 5.08
N TRP A 517 17.59 -9.95 3.97
CA TRP A 517 17.18 -11.14 3.22
C TRP A 517 17.63 -12.41 3.92
N LEU A 518 18.86 -12.43 4.43
CA LEU A 518 19.39 -13.57 5.18
C LEU A 518 18.55 -13.88 6.42
N ALA A 519 18.11 -12.85 7.14
CA ALA A 519 17.25 -13.00 8.32
C ALA A 519 15.88 -13.64 8.01
N GLN A 520 15.46 -13.63 6.74
CA GLN A 520 14.18 -14.17 6.30
C GLN A 520 14.27 -15.59 5.70
N LEU A 521 15.47 -16.11 5.49
CA LEU A 521 15.69 -17.46 4.96
C LEU A 521 15.28 -18.52 5.99
N GLU A 522 14.77 -19.65 5.50
CA GLU A 522 14.62 -20.84 6.32
C GLU A 522 16.00 -21.34 6.78
N THR A 523 16.07 -21.97 7.96
CA THR A 523 17.35 -22.42 8.53
C THR A 523 18.12 -23.33 7.58
N SER A 524 17.43 -24.22 6.85
CA SER A 524 18.07 -25.09 5.86
C SER A 524 18.67 -24.32 4.68
N ASP A 525 17.96 -23.32 4.15
CA ASP A 525 18.46 -22.52 3.01
C ASP A 525 19.64 -21.64 3.42
N PHE A 526 19.62 -21.15 4.67
CA PHE A 526 20.72 -20.40 5.26
C PHE A 526 21.97 -21.28 5.44
N ASP A 527 21.82 -22.48 6.01
CA ASP A 527 22.93 -23.42 6.21
C ASP A 527 23.53 -23.88 4.87
N ASP A 528 22.68 -24.14 3.88
CA ASP A 528 23.12 -24.51 2.53
C ASP A 528 23.88 -23.35 1.85
N LEU A 529 23.42 -22.10 2.01
CA LEU A 529 24.12 -20.91 1.51
C LEU A 529 25.49 -20.74 2.17
N ARG A 530 25.53 -20.89 3.50
CA ARG A 530 26.76 -20.86 4.28
C ARG A 530 27.75 -21.91 3.80
N GLN A 531 27.31 -23.15 3.61
CA GLN A 531 28.18 -24.21 3.13
C GLN A 531 28.76 -23.90 1.74
N ARG A 532 27.93 -23.43 0.80
CA ARG A 532 28.40 -23.03 -0.54
C ARG A 532 29.43 -21.88 -0.49
N SER A 533 29.23 -20.93 0.42
CA SER A 533 30.16 -19.82 0.64
C SER A 533 31.49 -20.25 1.26
N LEU A 534 31.47 -21.25 2.16
CA LEU A 534 32.68 -21.84 2.73
C LEU A 534 33.45 -22.63 1.66
N ASP A 535 32.74 -23.43 0.85
CA ASP A 535 33.32 -24.29 -0.18
C ASP A 535 34.05 -23.48 -1.26
N ASN A 536 33.51 -22.31 -1.64
CA ASN A 536 34.15 -21.42 -2.61
C ASN A 536 35.08 -20.37 -1.97
N GLY A 537 35.23 -20.39 -0.64
CA GLY A 537 36.12 -19.52 0.11
C GLY A 537 35.74 -18.04 0.13
N SER A 538 34.49 -17.69 -0.20
CA SER A 538 34.07 -16.29 -0.26
C SER A 538 34.06 -15.64 1.13
N LEU A 539 33.57 -16.36 2.15
CA LEU A 539 33.60 -15.97 3.57
C LEU A 539 34.13 -17.13 4.42
N SER A 540 34.75 -16.80 5.54
CA SER A 540 35.27 -17.77 6.50
C SER A 540 34.20 -18.23 7.50
N GLU A 541 34.50 -19.30 8.22
CA GLU A 541 33.66 -19.77 9.33
C GLU A 541 33.49 -18.69 10.43
N LYS A 542 34.55 -17.93 10.71
CA LYS A 542 34.51 -16.81 11.67
C LYS A 542 33.52 -15.74 11.21
N ASP A 543 33.51 -15.42 9.92
CA ASP A 543 32.59 -14.41 9.35
C ASP A 543 31.15 -14.88 9.47
N TRP A 544 30.85 -16.14 9.16
CA TRP A 544 29.50 -16.68 9.26
C TRP A 544 28.98 -16.73 10.70
N VAL A 545 29.82 -17.04 11.68
CA VAL A 545 29.46 -16.95 13.11
C VAL A 545 29.10 -15.51 13.48
N TRP A 546 29.87 -14.53 13.01
CA TRP A 546 29.59 -13.12 13.26
C TRP A 546 28.31 -12.65 12.55
N ILE A 547 28.14 -12.98 11.27
CA ILE A 547 26.94 -12.69 10.47
C ILE A 547 25.69 -13.21 11.19
N HIS A 548 25.70 -14.48 11.60
CA HIS A 548 24.59 -15.09 12.32
C HIS A 548 24.27 -14.35 13.63
N SER A 549 25.30 -13.88 14.36
CA SER A 549 25.07 -13.07 15.57
C SER A 549 24.43 -11.70 15.28
N MET A 550 24.69 -11.12 14.10
CA MET A 550 24.13 -9.83 13.68
C MET A 550 22.70 -9.94 13.13
N LEU A 551 22.31 -11.07 12.55
CA LEU A 551 20.96 -11.26 11.99
C LEU A 551 19.85 -11.05 13.01
N GLY A 552 20.09 -11.37 14.29
CA GLY A 552 19.12 -11.11 15.37
C GLY A 552 18.79 -9.62 15.57
N SER A 553 19.62 -8.71 15.06
CA SER A 553 19.38 -7.26 15.09
C SER A 553 18.64 -6.74 13.83
N LEU A 554 18.48 -7.58 12.81
CA LEU A 554 17.83 -7.25 11.53
C LEU A 554 16.49 -7.99 11.33
N ALA A 555 16.17 -8.93 12.22
CA ALA A 555 14.98 -9.78 12.17
C ALA A 555 13.71 -9.10 12.68
#